data_AF-A0A1I0KZQ1-F1
#
_entry.id   AF-A0A1I0KZQ1-F1
#
_cell.length_a   1.000
_cell.length_b   1.000
_cell.length_c   1.000
_cell.angle_alpha   90.00
_cell.angle_beta   90.00
_cell.angle_gamma   90.00
#
_symmetry.space_group_name_H-M   'P 1'
#
loop_
_entity.id
_entity.type
_entity.pdbx_description
1 polymer ?
#
loop_
_entity_poly.entity_id
_entity_poly.type
_entity_poly.pdbx_seq_one_letter_code
_entity_poly.pdbx_strand_id
1 'polypeptide(L)'
;MSPPRNVLSLLASCVLWLATGCGGTAPEALSLPQQAEAMAVCTARCAGAPSISCSGTTCQSVDHAYVLCDGLRTDCPAAPPSCTVTIGCEASGPLSCSGSSCQVLGPASTKVCGGVVCDGMAQWCPPLPGDLECY
;
A
#
# COMPACT_ATOMS: atom_id res chain seq x y z
N MET A 1 -39.17 12.06 -37.19
CA MET A 1 -37.81 12.58 -37.42
C MET A 1 -37.69 13.90 -36.67
N SER A 2 -36.82 13.92 -35.66
CA SER A 2 -36.66 15.01 -34.68
C SER A 2 -35.92 16.24 -35.26
N PRO A 3 -36.19 17.46 -34.75
CA PRO A 3 -35.29 18.63 -34.84
C PRO A 3 -34.25 18.58 -33.68
N PRO A 4 -33.22 19.47 -33.56
CA PRO A 4 -33.21 20.87 -34.02
C PRO A 4 -31.92 21.45 -34.63
N ARG A 5 -32.17 22.62 -35.24
CA ARG A 5 -31.24 23.72 -35.51
C ARG A 5 -30.72 24.28 -34.17
N ASN A 6 -29.43 24.60 -34.09
CA ASN A 6 -29.04 25.97 -33.76
C ASN A 6 -27.62 26.28 -34.23
N VAL A 7 -27.59 27.27 -35.12
CA VAL A 7 -26.46 27.95 -35.73
C VAL A 7 -26.13 29.12 -34.82
N LEU A 8 -24.85 29.47 -34.66
CA LEU A 8 -24.33 30.82 -34.94
C LEU A 8 -22.89 30.94 -34.40
N SER A 9 -21.95 30.82 -35.33
CA SER A 9 -20.64 31.48 -35.26
C SER A 9 -20.83 33.00 -35.24
N LEU A 10 -20.14 33.68 -34.34
CA LEU A 10 -19.93 35.14 -34.33
C LEU A 10 -18.40 35.33 -34.36
N LEU A 11 -17.77 35.59 -35.51
CA LEU A 11 -17.66 36.85 -36.26
C LEU A 11 -16.95 38.00 -35.52
N ALA A 12 -16.01 38.58 -36.28
CA ALA A 12 -15.46 39.95 -36.21
C ALA A 12 -14.25 40.15 -35.28
N SER A 13 -13.03 40.33 -35.79
CA SER A 13 -12.48 41.40 -36.66
C SER A 13 -12.01 42.64 -35.87
N CYS A 14 -10.70 42.87 -35.83
CA CYS A 14 -10.04 44.19 -35.90
C CYS A 14 -8.51 43.96 -35.99
N VAL A 15 -7.91 43.89 -37.19
CA VAL A 15 -7.36 45.01 -37.98
C VAL A 15 -6.27 45.75 -37.18
N LEU A 16 -4.99 45.40 -37.37
CA LEU A 16 -3.96 46.12 -38.18
C LEU A 16 -3.67 47.53 -37.60
N TRP A 17 -2.43 47.93 -37.26
CA TRP A 17 -1.44 48.51 -38.18
C TRP A 17 -0.06 48.69 -37.50
N LEU A 18 0.98 48.12 -38.13
CA LEU A 18 2.34 48.65 -38.47
C LEU A 18 3.20 49.37 -37.42
N ALA A 19 4.53 49.36 -37.45
CA ALA A 19 5.60 48.69 -38.20
C ALA A 19 6.90 49.07 -37.47
N THR A 20 7.90 48.19 -37.36
CA THR A 20 9.23 48.26 -38.02
C THR A 20 10.11 47.34 -37.15
N GLY A 21 11.03 46.50 -37.60
CA GLY A 21 11.61 46.21 -38.90
C GLY A 21 12.83 45.32 -38.62
N CYS A 22 12.80 44.06 -39.07
CA CYS A 22 13.92 43.13 -39.37
C CYS A 22 13.25 41.76 -39.60
N GLY A 23 13.00 41.22 -40.79
CA GLY A 23 13.66 41.38 -42.08
C GLY A 23 14.29 40.03 -42.47
N GLY A 24 13.51 39.03 -42.89
CA GLY A 24 14.06 37.83 -43.54
C GLY A 24 13.32 36.49 -43.36
N THR A 25 12.24 36.30 -44.12
CA THR A 25 11.70 35.06 -44.75
C THR A 25 11.56 33.72 -44.00
N ALA A 26 10.27 33.32 -43.90
CA ALA A 26 9.65 31.97 -43.93
C ALA A 26 9.20 31.33 -42.58
N PRO A 27 8.02 30.65 -42.56
CA PRO A 27 7.07 30.72 -41.45
C PRO A 27 7.12 29.54 -40.48
N GLU A 28 6.80 29.86 -39.22
CA GLU A 28 6.11 29.06 -38.20
C GLU A 28 6.04 27.52 -38.39
N ALA A 29 6.86 26.81 -37.60
CA ALA A 29 6.30 25.73 -36.79
C ALA A 29 6.13 26.29 -35.37
N LEU A 30 4.92 26.75 -35.03
CA LEU A 30 4.54 26.96 -33.64
C LEU A 30 4.70 25.62 -32.94
N SER A 31 5.80 25.44 -32.23
CA SER A 31 5.92 24.45 -31.17
C SER A 31 4.79 24.76 -30.19
N LEU A 32 3.72 23.96 -30.19
CA LEU A 32 2.79 23.91 -29.08
C LEU A 32 3.64 23.82 -27.80
N PRO A 33 3.33 24.55 -26.71
CA PRO A 33 3.89 24.17 -25.43
C PRO A 33 3.41 22.72 -25.21
N GLN A 34 4.31 21.74 -25.40
CA GLN A 34 4.09 20.38 -24.94
C GLN A 34 3.64 20.54 -23.49
N GLN A 35 2.38 20.19 -23.21
CA GLN A 35 1.89 20.06 -21.86
C GLN A 35 2.86 19.08 -21.21
N ALA A 36 3.78 19.60 -20.39
CA ALA A 36 4.58 18.75 -19.55
C ALA A 36 3.57 18.09 -18.62
N GLU A 37 3.18 16.86 -18.94
CA GLU A 37 2.37 16.04 -18.05
C GLU A 37 3.16 15.97 -16.74
N ALA A 38 2.69 16.70 -15.73
CA ALA A 38 3.40 16.81 -14.47
C ALA A 38 3.46 15.41 -13.86
N MET A 39 4.67 14.86 -13.71
CA MET A 39 4.86 13.59 -13.01
C MET A 39 4.30 13.72 -11.60
N ALA A 40 3.26 12.94 -11.30
CA ALA A 40 2.68 12.83 -9.97
C ALA A 40 3.30 11.64 -9.24
N VAL A 41 3.48 11.77 -7.93
CA VAL A 41 3.91 10.67 -7.05
C VAL A 41 2.72 10.24 -6.22
N CYS A 42 2.30 8.97 -6.36
CA CYS A 42 1.27 8.37 -5.52
C CYS A 42 1.92 7.53 -4.45
N THR A 43 1.38 7.62 -3.24
CA THR A 43 1.80 6.78 -2.11
C THR A 43 0.55 6.20 -1.46
N ALA A 44 0.54 4.90 -1.19
CA ALA A 44 -0.49 4.24 -0.38
C ALA A 44 0.13 3.65 0.88
N ARG A 45 -0.55 3.77 2.01
CA ARG A 45 -0.15 3.15 3.28
C ARG A 45 -0.63 1.70 3.31
N CYS A 46 0.22 0.76 3.66
CA CYS A 46 -0.16 -0.66 3.74
C CYS A 46 -0.42 -1.07 5.20
N ALA A 47 -1.41 -1.94 5.42
CA ALA A 47 -1.72 -2.43 6.76
C ALA A 47 -0.65 -3.44 7.21
N GLY A 48 0.07 -3.13 8.30
CA GLY A 48 1.12 -4.01 8.83
C GLY A 48 2.38 -4.11 7.96
N ALA A 49 2.55 -3.21 6.99
CA ALA A 49 3.63 -3.25 6.00
C ALA A 49 4.09 -1.84 5.60
N PRO A 50 5.29 -1.68 5.01
CA PRO A 50 5.74 -0.39 4.51
C PRO A 50 4.80 0.17 3.43
N SER A 51 4.75 1.50 3.31
CA SER A 51 4.03 2.19 2.25
C SER A 51 4.65 1.89 0.89
N ILE A 52 3.79 1.79 -0.12
CA ILE A 52 4.19 1.64 -1.52
C ILE A 52 4.01 2.96 -2.25
N SER A 53 4.90 3.26 -3.19
CA SER A 53 4.82 4.46 -4.01
C SER A 53 5.18 4.18 -5.46
N CYS A 54 4.58 4.95 -6.35
CA CYS A 54 4.91 4.96 -7.78
C CYS A 54 4.82 6.39 -8.32
N SER A 55 5.41 6.62 -9.49
CA SER A 55 5.38 7.92 -10.17
C SER A 55 4.92 7.75 -11.61
N GLY A 56 4.05 8.65 -12.07
CA GLY A 56 3.47 8.58 -13.41
C GLY A 56 2.71 9.84 -13.80
N THR A 57 2.26 9.91 -15.06
CA THR A 57 1.39 11.01 -15.52
C THR A 57 -0.06 10.79 -15.07
N THR A 58 -0.49 9.53 -14.98
CA THR A 58 -1.76 9.13 -14.33
C THR A 58 -1.47 8.39 -13.04
N CYS A 59 -2.14 8.79 -11.96
CA CYS A 59 -1.78 8.36 -10.61
C CYS A 59 -3.03 8.15 -9.76
N GLN A 60 -3.21 6.94 -9.21
CA GLN A 60 -4.25 6.62 -8.22
C GLN A 60 -3.64 5.86 -7.04
N SER A 61 -4.08 6.15 -5.84
CA SER A 61 -3.69 5.44 -4.61
C SER A 61 -4.91 5.12 -3.78
N VAL A 62 -4.98 3.88 -3.30
CA VAL A 62 -6.00 3.42 -2.35
C VAL A 62 -5.27 2.87 -1.14
N ASP A 63 -5.42 3.56 0.00
CA ASP A 63 -4.83 3.11 1.26
C ASP A 63 -5.28 1.69 1.61
N HIS A 64 -4.33 0.94 2.18
CA HIS A 64 -4.44 -0.47 2.53
C HIS A 64 -4.69 -1.42 1.35
N ALA A 65 -4.60 -0.94 0.10
CA ALA A 65 -4.90 -1.73 -1.09
C ALA A 65 -3.81 -1.65 -2.16
N TYR A 66 -3.68 -0.55 -2.90
CA TYR A 66 -2.76 -0.46 -4.05
C TYR A 66 -2.41 0.97 -4.46
N VAL A 67 -1.34 1.10 -5.25
CA VAL A 67 -1.07 2.27 -6.10
C VAL A 67 -1.13 1.87 -7.57
N LEU A 68 -1.63 2.76 -8.41
CA LEU A 68 -1.75 2.59 -9.86
C LEU A 68 -1.12 3.80 -10.54
N CYS A 69 0.00 3.59 -11.23
CA CYS A 69 0.67 4.63 -12.02
C CYS A 69 0.76 4.20 -13.48
N ASP A 70 0.24 5.01 -14.40
CA ASP A 70 0.30 4.76 -15.85
C ASP A 70 -0.17 3.35 -16.27
N GLY A 71 -1.18 2.83 -15.56
CA GLY A 71 -1.70 1.47 -15.77
C GLY A 71 -0.95 0.35 -15.04
N LEU A 72 0.19 0.63 -14.41
CA LEU A 72 0.93 -0.31 -13.57
C LEU A 72 0.39 -0.29 -12.15
N ARG A 73 -0.23 -1.40 -11.74
CA ARG A 73 -0.73 -1.62 -10.38
C ARG A 73 0.35 -2.25 -9.51
N THR A 74 0.61 -1.65 -8.35
CA THR A 74 1.41 -2.23 -7.28
C THR A 74 0.50 -2.40 -6.08
N ASP A 75 0.31 -3.64 -5.65
CA ASP A 75 -0.53 -3.97 -4.50
C ASP A 75 0.26 -3.88 -3.19
N CYS A 76 -0.44 -3.54 -2.11
CA CYS A 76 0.09 -3.68 -0.78
C CYS A 76 0.40 -5.16 -0.52
N PRO A 77 1.56 -5.49 0.09
CA PRO A 77 1.83 -6.86 0.49
C PRO A 77 0.77 -7.29 1.49
N ALA A 78 0.32 -8.55 1.35
CA ALA A 78 -0.57 -9.14 2.33
C ALA A 78 0.12 -9.15 3.70
N ALA A 79 -0.62 -8.81 4.75
CA ALA A 79 -0.14 -9.02 6.11
C ALA A 79 0.18 -10.51 6.30
N PRO A 80 1.30 -10.85 6.99
CA PRO A 80 1.60 -12.25 7.28
C PRO A 80 0.42 -12.88 8.05
N PRO A 81 0.13 -14.18 7.83
CA PRO A 81 -0.95 -14.84 8.53
C PRO A 81 -0.67 -14.79 10.04
N SER A 82 -1.59 -14.21 10.80
CA SER A 82 -1.53 -14.30 12.26
C SER A 82 -1.99 -15.68 12.70
N CYS A 83 -1.19 -16.34 13.52
CA CYS A 83 -1.59 -17.54 14.25
C CYS A 83 -1.77 -17.21 15.72
N THR A 84 -2.56 -18.03 16.41
CA THR A 84 -2.70 -18.00 17.87
C THR A 84 -2.61 -19.44 18.34
N VAL A 85 -1.78 -19.69 19.35
CA VAL A 85 -1.68 -20.99 20.00
C VAL A 85 -1.89 -20.81 21.49
N THR A 86 -2.61 -21.76 22.09
CA THR A 86 -2.91 -21.75 23.51
C THR A 86 -2.66 -23.14 24.08
N ILE A 87 -1.97 -23.19 25.21
CA ILE A 87 -1.82 -24.42 26.01
C ILE A 87 -2.41 -24.19 27.40
N GLY A 88 -2.92 -25.24 28.03
CA GLY A 88 -3.30 -25.19 29.44
C GLY A 88 -2.10 -25.46 30.32
N CYS A 89 -1.76 -24.56 31.24
CA CYS A 89 -0.80 -24.83 32.30
C CYS A 89 -1.54 -25.18 33.59
N GLU A 90 -1.30 -26.38 34.12
CA GLU A 90 -1.95 -26.85 35.36
C GLU A 90 -1.71 -25.90 36.55
N ALA A 91 -0.52 -25.32 36.64
CA ALA A 91 -0.15 -24.46 37.77
C ALA A 91 -0.70 -23.02 37.71
N SER A 92 -1.13 -22.53 36.54
CA SER A 92 -1.38 -21.08 36.36
C SER A 92 -2.43 -20.69 35.34
N GLY A 93 -3.12 -21.66 34.72
CA GLY A 93 -4.11 -21.40 33.69
C GLY A 93 -3.52 -21.35 32.28
N PRO A 94 -4.29 -20.88 31.28
CA PRO A 94 -3.87 -20.97 29.88
C PRO A 94 -2.74 -19.99 29.56
N LEU A 95 -1.74 -20.49 28.84
CA LEU A 95 -0.68 -19.71 28.22
C LEU A 95 -1.01 -19.57 26.73
N SER A 96 -1.18 -18.33 26.26
CA SER A 96 -1.52 -18.04 24.87
C SER A 96 -0.54 -17.05 24.28
N CYS A 97 -0.16 -17.27 23.02
CA CYS A 97 0.61 -16.31 22.25
C CYS A 97 0.04 -16.19 20.82
N SER A 98 0.20 -14.99 20.24
CA SER A 98 -0.17 -14.69 18.86
C SER A 98 1.01 -14.07 18.13
N GLY A 99 1.19 -14.45 16.87
CA GLY A 99 2.33 -14.01 16.07
C GLY A 99 2.20 -14.37 14.60
N SER A 100 3.26 -14.11 13.83
CA SER A 100 3.36 -14.57 12.42
C SER A 100 3.78 -16.04 12.33
N SER A 101 4.39 -16.56 13.39
CA SER A 101 4.74 -17.97 13.57
C SER A 101 4.37 -18.40 14.99
N CYS A 102 3.76 -19.59 15.14
CA CYS A 102 3.29 -20.09 16.43
C CYS A 102 3.48 -21.60 16.49
N GLN A 103 4.05 -22.10 17.58
CA GLN A 103 4.20 -23.53 17.82
C GLN A 103 3.98 -23.86 19.30
N VAL A 104 3.40 -25.03 19.57
CA VAL A 104 3.42 -25.62 20.92
C VAL A 104 4.78 -26.25 21.14
N LEU A 105 5.38 -25.95 22.28
CA LEU A 105 6.59 -26.59 22.74
C LEU A 105 6.23 -27.75 23.65
N GLY A 106 6.86 -28.90 23.41
CA GLY A 106 6.81 -30.05 24.32
C GLY A 106 7.54 -29.76 25.64
N PRO A 107 7.54 -30.71 26.59
CA PRO A 107 8.15 -30.51 27.89
C PRO A 107 9.65 -30.17 27.79
N ALA A 108 10.08 -29.15 28.53
CA ALA A 108 11.49 -28.78 28.64
C ALA A 108 12.21 -29.56 29.75
N SER A 109 11.47 -30.00 30.77
CA SER A 109 11.96 -30.75 31.92
C SER A 109 10.78 -31.39 32.67
N THR A 110 11.03 -32.22 33.68
CA THR A 110 9.99 -32.94 34.46
C THR A 110 9.01 -32.02 35.18
N LYS A 111 9.37 -30.76 35.41
CA LYS A 111 8.51 -29.74 36.05
C LYS A 111 7.87 -28.76 35.07
N VAL A 112 8.34 -28.70 33.82
CA VAL A 112 7.88 -27.74 32.80
C VAL A 112 7.32 -28.53 31.63
N CYS A 113 5.99 -28.71 31.64
CA CYS A 113 5.30 -29.68 30.79
C CYS A 113 5.01 -29.20 29.37
N GLY A 114 5.31 -27.94 29.08
CA GLY A 114 5.11 -27.38 27.77
C GLY A 114 5.22 -25.87 27.78
N GLY A 115 5.19 -25.32 26.58
CA GLY A 115 5.24 -23.90 26.34
C GLY A 115 4.63 -23.56 24.99
N VAL A 116 4.67 -22.29 24.66
CA VAL A 116 4.35 -21.78 23.35
C VAL A 116 5.52 -20.96 22.86
N VAL A 117 5.81 -21.00 21.56
CA VAL A 117 6.73 -20.06 20.93
C VAL A 117 5.97 -19.29 19.87
N CYS A 118 6.04 -17.97 19.93
CA CYS A 118 5.54 -17.10 18.90
C CYS A 118 6.64 -16.13 18.43
N ASP A 119 6.87 -16.03 17.12
CA ASP A 119 7.87 -15.13 16.53
C ASP A 119 9.27 -15.22 17.18
N GLY A 120 9.67 -16.45 17.51
CA GLY A 120 10.95 -16.74 18.16
C GLY A 120 10.99 -16.47 19.67
N MET A 121 9.91 -15.95 20.25
CA MET A 121 9.78 -15.74 21.70
C MET A 121 9.10 -16.94 22.35
N ALA A 122 9.85 -17.69 23.13
CA ALA A 122 9.32 -18.82 23.90
C ALA A 122 8.76 -18.35 25.25
N GLN A 123 7.56 -18.80 25.56
CA GLN A 123 6.92 -18.70 26.86
C GLN A 123 6.65 -20.10 27.37
N TRP A 124 6.99 -20.35 28.63
CA TRP A 124 6.84 -21.67 29.25
C TRP A 124 5.76 -21.65 30.29
N CYS A 125 5.07 -22.77 30.47
CA CYS A 125 4.28 -22.96 31.68
C CYS A 125 5.21 -22.83 32.90
N PRO A 126 4.75 -22.16 33.97
CA PRO A 126 5.50 -22.14 35.21
C PRO A 126 5.64 -23.57 35.74
N PRO A 127 6.71 -23.83 36.50
CA PRO A 127 6.96 -25.16 37.04
C PRO A 127 5.78 -25.62 37.91
N LEU A 128 5.43 -26.90 37.80
CA LEU A 128 4.39 -27.50 38.65
C LEU A 128 4.78 -27.39 40.13
N PRO A 129 3.83 -27.12 41.05
CA PRO A 129 4.11 -27.09 42.47
C PRO A 129 4.42 -28.49 43.03
N GLY A 130 5.36 -28.57 43.97
CA GLY A 130 5.68 -29.81 44.69
C GLY A 130 6.28 -30.92 43.81
N ASP A 131 5.94 -32.17 44.12
CA ASP A 131 6.47 -33.37 43.47
C ASP A 131 5.74 -33.76 42.17
N LEU A 132 4.84 -32.92 41.65
CA LEU A 132 4.14 -33.18 40.40
C LEU A 132 5.11 -33.25 39.22
N GLU A 133 4.89 -34.21 38.32
CA GLU A 133 5.71 -34.43 37.11
C GLU A 133 4.84 -34.38 35.86
N CYS A 134 5.46 -34.04 34.73
CA CYS A 134 4.84 -34.11 33.41
C CYS A 134 4.80 -35.56 32.92
N TYR A 135 3.62 -36.08 32.60
CA TYR A 135 3.40 -37.44 32.11
C TYR A 135 2.85 -37.46 30.69
#